data_AF-A0A832AU64-F1
#
_entry.id   AF-A0A832AU64-F1
#
_cell.length_a   1.000
_cell.length_b   1.000
_cell.length_c   1.000
_cell.angle_alpha   90.00
_cell.angle_beta   90.00
_cell.angle_gamma   90.00
#
_symmetry.space_group_name_H-M   'P 1'
#
loop_
_entity.id
_entity.type
_entity.pdbx_description
1 polymer ?
#
loop_
_entity_poly.entity_id
_entity_poly.type
_entity_poly.pdbx_seq_one_letter_code
_entity_poly.pdbx_strand_id
1 'polypeptide(L)'
;MPGMLDTVLNLGINDRIASSIAKKHGEKFAYDTYRRFLQLFGSIVLKVDKSLFDNIVEDEKKRENVDESGLSAGALKRIVEKFKTIIKEKTGKEVEQDPYKQLFMAVGAIFDSWWNKRAVEYRRIYNIPDTM
;
A
#
# COMPACT_ATOMS: atom_id res chain seq x y z
N MET A 1 -2.54 20.15 -3.39
CA MET A 1 -3.55 20.37 -2.35
C MET A 1 -3.21 19.53 -1.12
N PRO A 2 -2.72 20.13 -0.02
CA PRO A 2 -2.45 19.42 1.22
C PRO A 2 -3.68 18.67 1.71
N GLY A 3 -3.52 17.38 2.01
CA GLY A 3 -4.64 16.52 2.39
C GLY A 3 -5.30 15.79 1.21
N MET A 4 -4.91 15.99 -0.03
CA MET A 4 -5.33 15.06 -1.09
C MET A 4 -4.65 13.69 -0.89
N LEU A 5 -5.26 12.61 -1.37
CA LEU A 5 -4.74 11.25 -1.25
C LEU A 5 -3.24 11.16 -1.60
N ASP A 6 -2.46 10.48 -0.75
CA ASP A 6 -1.07 10.15 -1.06
C ASP A 6 -0.99 9.19 -2.27
N THR A 7 0.12 9.24 -3.01
CA THR A 7 0.30 8.45 -4.24
C THR A 7 0.35 6.95 -3.96
N VAL A 8 -0.46 6.17 -4.68
CA VAL A 8 -0.39 4.69 -4.70
C VAL A 8 0.35 4.24 -5.95
N LEU A 9 1.50 3.59 -5.77
CA LEU A 9 2.31 3.04 -6.86
C LEU A 9 2.11 1.53 -7.01
N ASN A 10 2.47 1.01 -8.18
CA ASN A 10 2.44 -0.43 -8.52
C ASN A 10 1.04 -1.06 -8.47
N LEU A 11 -0.01 -0.24 -8.65
CA LEU A 11 -1.39 -0.70 -8.73
C LEU A 11 -1.56 -1.73 -9.84
N GLY A 12 -2.30 -2.80 -9.55
CA GLY A 12 -2.52 -3.93 -10.45
C GLY A 12 -1.62 -5.13 -10.16
N ILE A 13 -0.60 -5.01 -9.29
CA ILE A 13 0.17 -6.18 -8.87
C ILE A 13 -0.69 -7.11 -7.99
N ASN A 14 -0.50 -8.41 -8.19
CA ASN A 14 -1.16 -9.49 -7.46
C ASN A 14 -0.23 -10.71 -7.43
N ASP A 15 -0.66 -11.81 -6.82
CA ASP A 15 0.18 -13.00 -6.65
C ASP A 15 0.69 -13.57 -7.98
N ARG A 16 -0.18 -13.62 -8.98
CA ARG A 16 0.16 -14.11 -10.32
C ARG A 16 1.18 -13.19 -10.99
N ILE A 17 0.94 -11.88 -10.97
CA ILE A 17 1.80 -10.88 -11.61
C ILE A 17 3.16 -10.80 -10.90
N ALA A 18 3.19 -10.84 -9.57
CA ALA A 18 4.42 -10.89 -8.80
C ALA A 18 5.25 -12.14 -9.15
N SER A 19 4.62 -13.31 -9.28
CA SER A 19 5.30 -14.53 -9.74
C SER A 19 5.87 -14.39 -11.15
N SER A 20 5.11 -13.79 -12.08
CA SER A 20 5.58 -13.51 -13.44
C SER A 20 6.76 -12.53 -13.47
N ILE A 21 6.70 -11.45 -12.68
CA ILE A 21 7.82 -10.49 -12.54
C ILE A 21 9.03 -11.21 -11.94
N ALA A 22 8.84 -12.06 -10.94
CA ALA A 22 9.91 -12.80 -10.29
C ALA A 22 10.69 -13.67 -11.27
N LYS A 23 9.99 -14.35 -12.20
CA LYS A 23 10.60 -15.17 -13.25
C LYS A 23 11.44 -14.36 -14.25
N LYS A 24 11.04 -13.12 -14.54
CA LYS A 24 11.66 -12.30 -15.60
C LYS A 24 12.70 -11.31 -15.08
N HIS A 25 12.50 -10.77 -13.88
CA HIS A 25 13.26 -9.66 -13.31
C HIS A 25 13.84 -9.98 -11.92
N GLY A 26 13.65 -11.20 -11.42
CA GLY A 26 14.18 -11.67 -10.15
C GLY A 26 13.21 -11.52 -8.98
N GLU A 27 13.29 -12.45 -8.04
CA GLU A 27 12.35 -12.53 -6.91
C GLU A 27 12.43 -11.30 -6.00
N LYS A 28 13.64 -10.82 -5.69
CA LYS A 28 13.83 -9.67 -4.80
C LYS A 28 13.06 -8.45 -5.31
N PHE A 29 13.21 -8.12 -6.59
CA PHE A 29 12.50 -6.98 -7.21
C PHE A 29 10.97 -7.16 -7.20
N ALA A 30 10.49 -8.36 -7.55
CA ALA A 30 9.06 -8.65 -7.62
C ALA A 30 8.37 -8.51 -6.25
N TYR A 31 8.93 -9.14 -5.22
CA TYR A 31 8.32 -9.12 -3.89
C TYR A 31 8.57 -7.80 -3.15
N ASP A 32 9.64 -7.06 -3.48
CA ASP A 32 9.80 -5.68 -2.99
C ASP A 32 8.73 -4.75 -3.57
N THR A 33 8.48 -4.86 -4.88
CA THR A 33 7.42 -4.10 -5.55
C THR A 33 6.06 -4.45 -4.95
N TYR A 34 5.80 -5.73 -4.70
CA TYR A 34 4.53 -6.19 -4.16
C TYR A 34 4.31 -5.74 -2.71
N ARG A 35 5.29 -5.88 -1.81
CA ARG A 35 5.11 -5.41 -0.42
C ARG A 35 4.94 -3.89 -0.35
N ARG A 36 5.64 -3.12 -1.20
CA ARG A 36 5.43 -1.66 -1.30
C ARG A 36 4.02 -1.32 -1.77
N PHE A 37 3.49 -2.03 -2.77
CA PHE A 37 2.09 -1.87 -3.18
C PHE A 37 1.14 -2.15 -2.02
N LEU A 38 1.27 -3.29 -1.34
CA LEU A 38 0.38 -3.68 -0.25
C LEU A 38 0.40 -2.66 0.90
N GLN A 39 1.57 -2.11 1.23
CA GLN A 39 1.69 -1.07 2.25
C GLN A 39 0.98 0.23 1.83
N LEU A 40 1.22 0.71 0.60
CA LEU A 40 0.56 1.92 0.10
C LEU A 40 -0.95 1.71 -0.04
N PHE A 41 -1.37 0.66 -0.73
CA PHE A 41 -2.78 0.34 -0.95
C PHE A 41 -3.51 0.07 0.37
N GLY A 42 -2.91 -0.72 1.27
CA GLY A 42 -3.47 -1.03 2.58
C GLY A 42 -3.66 0.21 3.44
N SER A 43 -2.67 1.10 3.49
CA SER A 43 -2.75 2.31 4.33
C SER A 43 -3.61 3.41 3.72
N ILE A 44 -3.49 3.64 2.41
CA ILE A 44 -4.11 4.78 1.74
C ILE A 44 -5.53 4.47 1.29
N VAL A 45 -5.73 3.31 0.65
CA VAL A 45 -7.02 2.91 0.06
C VAL A 45 -7.87 2.19 1.10
N LEU A 46 -7.29 1.22 1.82
CA LEU A 46 -8.02 0.42 2.81
C LEU A 46 -8.03 1.03 4.23
N LYS A 47 -7.35 2.17 4.43
CA LYS A 47 -7.27 2.90 5.71
C LYS A 47 -6.74 2.07 6.89
N VAL A 48 -5.92 1.06 6.61
CA VAL A 48 -5.22 0.29 7.65
C VAL A 48 -4.08 1.13 8.21
N ASP A 49 -3.86 1.10 9.53
CA ASP A 49 -2.78 1.87 10.14
C ASP A 49 -1.41 1.48 9.54
N LYS A 50 -0.71 2.47 8.99
CA LYS A 50 0.60 2.31 8.36
C LYS A 50 1.64 1.74 9.33
N SER A 51 1.54 2.08 10.63
CA SER A 51 2.48 1.65 11.67
C SER A 51 2.59 0.12 11.76
N LEU A 52 1.49 -0.60 11.48
CA LEU A 52 1.46 -2.05 11.49
C LEU A 52 2.35 -2.65 10.40
N PHE A 53 2.37 -2.02 9.22
CA PHE A 53 3.24 -2.43 8.11
C PHE A 53 4.70 -2.10 8.40
N ASP A 54 4.96 -0.90 8.94
CA ASP A 54 6.32 -0.45 9.27
C ASP A 54 6.95 -1.38 10.33
N ASN A 55 6.20 -1.78 11.36
CA ASN A 55 6.66 -2.72 12.39
C ASN A 55 7.06 -4.08 11.81
N ILE A 56 6.27 -4.64 10.89
CA ILE A 56 6.58 -5.92 10.24
C ILE A 56 7.88 -5.86 9.43
N VAL A 57 8.11 -4.76 8.70
CA VAL A 57 9.36 -4.56 7.94
C VAL A 57 10.54 -4.46 8.91
N GLU A 58 10.37 -3.74 10.01
CA GLU A 58 11.42 -3.57 11.01
C GLU A 58 11.78 -4.88 11.72
N ASP A 59 10.80 -5.74 11.98
CA ASP A 59 11.03 -7.05 12.55
C ASP A 59 11.83 -7.96 11.61
N GLU A 60 11.52 -7.94 10.30
CA GLU A 60 12.28 -8.74 9.32
C GLU A 60 13.69 -8.18 9.07
N LYS A 61 13.87 -6.86 9.12
CA LYS A 61 15.20 -6.23 9.10
C LYS A 61 16.06 -6.70 10.28
N LYS A 62 15.50 -6.65 11.50
CA LYS A 62 16.17 -7.13 12.72
C LYS A 62 16.48 -8.62 12.62
N ARG A 63 15.56 -9.43 12.09
CA ARG A 63 15.72 -10.87 11.93
C ARG A 63 16.89 -11.23 11.01
N GLU A 64 17.09 -10.50 9.92
CA GLU A 64 18.20 -10.73 8.99
C GLU A 64 19.45 -9.88 9.33
N ASN A 65 19.37 -9.02 10.36
CA ASN A 65 20.42 -8.08 10.75
C ASN A 65 20.90 -7.21 9.57
N VAL A 66 19.95 -6.69 8.79
CA VAL A 66 20.19 -5.86 7.61
C VAL A 66 19.30 -4.62 7.64
N ASP A 67 19.67 -3.63 6.84
CA ASP A 67 18.79 -2.52 6.49
C ASP A 67 17.71 -2.98 5.47
N GLU A 68 16.80 -2.07 5.13
CA GLU A 68 15.70 -2.38 4.19
C GLU A 68 16.24 -2.81 2.81
N SER A 69 17.35 -2.22 2.36
CA SER A 69 17.96 -2.54 1.06
C SER A 69 18.60 -3.93 1.05
N GLY A 70 19.07 -4.41 2.21
CA GLY A 70 19.69 -5.71 2.40
C GLY A 70 18.72 -6.89 2.51
N LEU A 71 17.41 -6.65 2.69
CA LEU A 71 16.41 -7.73 2.86
C LEU A 71 16.48 -8.77 1.73
N SER A 72 16.44 -10.04 2.12
CA SER A 72 16.44 -11.17 1.19
C SER A 72 15.09 -11.32 0.47
N ALA A 73 15.06 -12.01 -0.67
CA ALA A 73 13.81 -12.37 -1.34
C ALA A 73 12.88 -13.21 -0.43
N GLY A 74 13.47 -14.03 0.45
CA GLY A 74 12.73 -14.80 1.44
C GLY A 74 12.06 -13.93 2.49
N ALA A 75 12.75 -12.91 3.01
CA ALA A 75 12.15 -11.91 3.90
C ALA A 75 11.01 -11.17 3.22
N LEU A 76 11.22 -10.68 1.98
CA LEU A 76 10.21 -9.94 1.25
C LEU A 76 8.94 -10.76 1.02
N LYS A 77 9.06 -12.06 0.68
CA LYS A 77 7.91 -12.98 0.61
C LYS A 77 7.19 -13.11 1.95
N ARG A 78 7.92 -13.25 3.07
CA ARG A 78 7.30 -13.29 4.41
C ARG A 78 6.58 -11.98 4.74
N ILE A 79 7.15 -10.83 4.37
CA ILE A 79 6.51 -9.51 4.56
C ILE A 79 5.20 -9.45 3.76
N VAL A 80 5.20 -9.86 2.49
CA VAL A 80 3.98 -9.88 1.66
C VAL A 80 2.87 -10.69 2.33
N GLU A 81 3.16 -11.89 2.82
CA GLU A 81 2.16 -12.73 3.48
C GLU A 81 1.67 -12.12 4.80
N LYS A 82 2.58 -11.58 5.63
CA LYS A 82 2.20 -10.86 6.85
C LYS A 82 1.33 -9.63 6.55
N PHE A 83 1.60 -8.92 5.46
CA PHE A 83 0.79 -7.78 5.01
C PHE A 83 -0.61 -8.20 4.55
N LYS A 84 -0.75 -9.31 3.83
CA LYS A 84 -2.07 -9.84 3.48
C LYS A 84 -2.87 -10.22 4.73
N THR A 85 -2.21 -10.84 5.70
CA THR A 85 -2.83 -11.20 6.98
C THR A 85 -3.32 -9.96 7.73
N ILE A 86 -2.48 -8.93 7.90
CA ILE A 86 -2.91 -7.73 8.64
C ILE A 86 -4.04 -6.99 7.92
N ILE A 87 -4.04 -6.97 6.58
CA ILE A 87 -5.15 -6.41 5.80
C ILE A 87 -6.44 -7.20 6.05
N LYS A 88 -6.37 -8.53 6.04
CA LYS A 88 -7.52 -9.41 6.33
C LYS A 88 -8.05 -9.20 7.75
N GLU A 89 -7.17 -9.14 8.74
CA GLU A 89 -7.54 -8.92 10.14
C GLU A 89 -8.19 -7.56 10.37
N LYS A 90 -7.71 -6.50 9.71
CA LYS A 90 -8.19 -5.12 9.93
C LYS A 90 -9.41 -4.76 9.09
N THR A 91 -9.57 -5.36 7.93
CA THR A 91 -10.67 -5.02 6.99
C THR A 91 -11.74 -6.10 6.90
N GLY A 92 -11.48 -7.31 7.43
CA GLY A 92 -12.34 -8.48 7.27
C GLY A 92 -12.34 -9.07 5.86
N LYS A 93 -11.52 -8.54 4.93
CA LYS A 93 -11.49 -8.94 3.53
C LYS A 93 -10.06 -9.25 3.09
N GLU A 94 -9.92 -10.21 2.19
CA GLU A 94 -8.63 -10.49 1.57
C GLU A 94 -8.22 -9.35 0.63
N VAL A 95 -6.91 -9.28 0.33
CA VAL A 95 -6.40 -8.31 -0.64
C VAL A 95 -7.00 -8.61 -2.02
N GLU A 96 -7.69 -7.64 -2.60
CA GLU A 96 -8.26 -7.76 -3.94
C GLU A 96 -7.17 -8.10 -4.96
N GLN A 97 -7.38 -9.19 -5.71
CA GLN A 97 -6.41 -9.70 -6.69
C GLN A 97 -6.73 -9.23 -8.11
N ASP A 98 -7.96 -8.76 -8.38
CA ASP A 98 -8.34 -8.20 -9.68
C ASP A 98 -7.80 -6.76 -9.83
N PRO A 99 -6.88 -6.50 -10.79
CA PRO A 99 -6.32 -5.18 -11.02
C PRO A 99 -7.36 -4.09 -11.29
N TYR A 100 -8.47 -4.42 -11.95
CA TYR A 100 -9.51 -3.44 -12.26
C TYR A 100 -10.28 -3.05 -11.01
N LYS A 101 -10.58 -4.01 -10.14
CA LYS A 101 -11.21 -3.69 -8.84
C LYS A 101 -10.28 -2.90 -7.95
N GLN A 102 -8.98 -3.21 -7.91
CA GLN A 102 -7.99 -2.38 -7.22
C GLN A 102 -8.01 -0.93 -7.73
N LEU A 103 -8.10 -0.73 -9.05
CA LEU A 103 -8.20 0.60 -9.67
C LEU A 103 -9.46 1.33 -9.20
N PHE A 104 -10.63 0.70 -9.28
CA PHE A 104 -11.89 1.33 -8.84
C PHE A 104 -11.87 1.68 -7.35
N MET A 105 -11.29 0.83 -6.51
CA MET A 105 -11.11 1.12 -5.08
C MET A 105 -10.19 2.33 -4.86
N ALA A 106 -9.08 2.42 -5.60
CA ALA A 106 -8.17 3.55 -5.51
C ALA A 106 -8.83 4.86 -5.98
N VAL A 107 -9.59 4.82 -7.07
CA VAL A 107 -10.36 5.99 -7.55
C VAL A 107 -11.38 6.44 -6.50
N GLY A 108 -12.11 5.51 -5.89
CA GLY A 108 -13.03 5.82 -4.78
C GLY A 108 -12.32 6.51 -3.61
N ALA A 109 -11.17 5.98 -3.20
CA ALA A 109 -10.37 6.57 -2.12
C ALA A 109 -9.88 7.99 -2.47
N ILE A 110 -9.54 8.28 -3.74
CA ILE A 110 -9.18 9.63 -4.19
C ILE A 110 -10.35 10.58 -3.96
N PHE A 111 -11.56 10.22 -4.37
CA PHE A 111 -12.75 11.05 -4.16
C PHE A 111 -13.03 11.26 -2.67
N ASP A 112 -12.93 10.21 -1.84
CA ASP A 112 -13.10 10.34 -0.40
C ASP A 112 -12.06 11.27 0.24
N SER A 113 -10.83 11.30 -0.31
CA SER A 113 -9.76 12.15 0.20
C SER A 113 -10.07 13.65 0.07
N TRP A 114 -10.91 14.04 -0.88
CA TRP A 114 -11.34 15.44 -1.05
C TRP A 114 -12.01 16.00 0.20
N TRP A 115 -12.68 15.14 0.97
CA TRP A 115 -13.45 15.51 2.16
C TRP A 115 -12.69 15.33 3.47
N ASN A 116 -11.42 14.95 3.43
CA ASN A 116 -10.70 14.77 4.68
C ASN A 116 -10.39 16.11 5.36
N LYS A 117 -10.19 16.05 6.69
CA LYS A 117 -10.02 17.24 7.54
C LYS A 117 -8.95 18.19 7.03
N ARG A 118 -7.83 17.65 6.53
CA ARG A 118 -6.70 18.45 6.05
C ARG A 118 -7.02 19.17 4.74
N ALA A 119 -7.70 18.50 3.80
CA ALA A 119 -8.13 19.08 2.54
C ALA A 119 -9.19 20.17 2.77
N VAL A 120 -10.18 19.90 3.63
CA VAL A 120 -11.22 20.87 4.02
C VAL A 120 -10.62 22.09 4.69
N GLU A 121 -9.74 21.91 5.68
CA GLU A 121 -9.11 23.03 6.37
C GLU A 121 -8.23 23.86 5.43
N TYR A 122 -7.50 23.21 4.52
CA TYR A 122 -6.74 23.90 3.49
C TYR A 122 -7.66 24.77 2.61
N ARG A 123 -8.79 24.23 2.14
CA ARG A 123 -9.75 25.03 1.34
C ARG A 123 -10.31 26.21 2.11
N ARG A 124 -10.63 26.02 3.39
CA ARG A 124 -11.11 27.08 4.27
C ARG A 124 -10.08 28.21 4.43
N ILE A 125 -8.82 27.87 4.68
CA ILE A 125 -7.74 28.86 4.86
C ILE A 125 -7.53 29.69 3.59
N TYR A 126 -7.63 29.06 2.42
CA TYR A 126 -7.36 29.71 1.14
C TYR A 126 -8.62 30.14 0.36
N ASN A 127 -9.80 30.15 1.01
CA ASN A 127 -11.09 30.51 0.41
C ASN A 127 -11.40 29.78 -0.92
N ILE A 128 -11.08 28.50 -0.99
CA ILE A 128 -11.40 27.64 -2.13
C ILE A 128 -12.80 27.04 -1.91
N PRO A 129 -13.76 27.20 -2.83
CA PRO A 129 -15.10 26.61 -2.69
C PRO A 129 -15.08 25.07 -2.59
N ASP A 130 -16.00 24.51 -1.81
CA ASP A 130 -16.20 23.05 -1.71
C ASP A 130 -16.95 22.46 -2.92
N THR A 131 -17.60 23.32 -3.70
CA THR A 131 -18.36 22.97 -4.92
C THR A 131 -17.70 23.64 -6.12
N MET A 132 -17.66 22.94 -7.26
CA MET A 132 -17.38 23.57 -8.56
C MET A 132 -18.58 24.40 -9.01
#